data_AF-A0A7W1B7A0-F1
#
_entry.id   AF-A0A7W1B7A0-F1
#
_cell.length_a   1.000
_cell.length_b   1.000
_cell.length_c   1.000
_cell.angle_alpha   90.00
_cell.angle_beta   90.00
_cell.angle_gamma   90.00
#
_symmetry.space_group_name_H-M   'P 1'
#
loop_
_entity.id
_entity.type
_entity.pdbx_description
1 polymer ?
#
loop_
_entity_poly.entity_id
_entity_poly.type
_entity_poly.pdbx_seq_one_letter_code
_entity_poly.pdbx_strand_id
1 'polypeptide(L)'
;PRAAVAFAERRGARFVVTRTQPLEQLDLGVTLTKNHGAEAVCGTGSDLVIAIEATGRFPDGGRFAPIVRLADGVMSLTRLRLTTETGKISGLECTIAGDGGARVWAIERHYGVSRIVRFTLPRGAPAGAELALEVVLDLAPILRDSLNLEGITFLPDGRMVTVADNQGKSVSGPSRLLVFPLNAGTH
;
A
#
# COMPACT_ATOMS: atom_id res chain seq x y z
N PRO A 1 -17.67 10.02 -6.55
CA PRO A 1 -16.94 9.28 -5.49
C PRO A 1 -15.73 10.11 -5.06
N ARG A 2 -15.34 10.07 -3.79
CA ARG A 2 -14.16 10.81 -3.29
C ARG A 2 -13.34 9.88 -2.41
N ALA A 3 -12.02 9.91 -2.58
CA ALA A 3 -11.07 9.32 -1.65
C ALA A 3 -10.50 10.44 -0.77
N ALA A 4 -10.13 10.13 0.47
CA ALA A 4 -9.51 11.08 1.37
C ALA A 4 -8.69 10.37 2.44
N VAL A 5 -7.70 11.07 3.00
CA VAL A 5 -7.02 10.68 4.22
C VAL A 5 -7.52 11.55 5.37
N ALA A 6 -8.02 10.90 6.43
CA ALA A 6 -8.45 11.58 7.64
C ALA A 6 -7.34 11.52 8.70
N PHE A 7 -7.01 12.68 9.27
CA PHE A 7 -6.13 12.81 10.42
C PHE A 7 -7.02 12.92 11.65
N ALA A 8 -6.79 12.07 12.64
CA ALA A 8 -7.56 12.05 13.87
C ALA A 8 -6.67 12.09 15.09
N GLU A 9 -7.11 12.86 16.09
CA GLU A 9 -6.47 12.91 17.40
C GLU A 9 -7.27 12.08 18.40
N ARG A 10 -6.56 11.40 19.30
CA ARG A 10 -7.20 10.76 20.45
C ARG A 10 -7.55 11.81 21.49
N ARG A 11 -8.85 12.01 21.72
CA ARG A 11 -9.39 12.88 22.78
C ARG A 11 -10.12 12.01 23.80
N GLY A 12 -9.43 11.69 24.89
CA GLY A 12 -9.90 10.72 25.88
C GLY A 12 -10.06 9.32 25.26
N ALA A 13 -11.29 8.82 25.22
CA ALA A 13 -11.64 7.50 24.70
C ALA A 13 -12.03 7.48 23.21
N ARG A 14 -12.04 8.63 22.52
CA ARG A 14 -12.49 8.72 21.12
C ARG A 14 -11.39 9.26 20.22
N PHE A 15 -11.43 8.87 18.96
CA PHE A 15 -10.70 9.56 17.89
C PHE A 15 -11.60 10.64 17.29
N VAL A 16 -11.06 11.85 17.15
CA VAL A 16 -11.76 12.99 16.56
C VAL A 16 -10.98 13.41 15.33
N VAL A 17 -11.63 13.37 14.16
CA VAL A 17 -11.04 13.86 12.91
C VAL A 17 -10.80 15.36 13.03
N THR A 18 -9.54 15.78 12.88
CA THR A 18 -9.12 17.18 12.97
C THR A 18 -8.86 17.78 11.60
N ARG A 19 -8.51 16.96 10.62
CA ARG A 19 -8.25 17.37 9.25
C ARG A 19 -8.56 16.24 8.29
N THR A 20 -9.01 16.58 7.09
CA THR A 20 -9.15 15.64 5.97
C THR A 20 -8.38 16.20 4.78
N GLN A 21 -7.56 15.36 4.15
CA GLN A 21 -6.91 15.65 2.88
C GLN A 21 -7.66 14.92 1.77
N PRO A 22 -8.41 15.62 0.91
CA PRO A 22 -9.02 15.01 -0.26
C PRO A 22 -7.94 14.46 -1.21
N LEU A 23 -8.27 13.34 -1.85
CA LEU A 23 -7.48 12.73 -2.93
C LEU A 23 -8.39 12.71 -4.17
N GLU A 24 -8.31 13.77 -4.96
CA GLU A 24 -9.19 13.96 -6.11
C GLU A 24 -8.75 13.08 -7.29
N GLN A 25 -9.71 12.56 -8.06
CA GLN A 25 -9.43 11.64 -9.17
C GLN A 25 -8.43 12.21 -10.20
N LEU A 26 -8.51 13.50 -10.49
CA LEU A 26 -7.59 14.17 -11.42
C LEU A 26 -6.15 14.08 -10.94
N ASP A 27 -5.92 14.23 -9.63
CA ASP A 27 -4.60 14.18 -9.04
C ASP A 27 -4.03 12.76 -8.98
N LEU A 28 -4.90 11.75 -8.98
CA LEU A 28 -4.53 10.34 -8.91
C LEU A 28 -4.30 9.71 -10.30
N GLY A 29 -4.76 10.36 -11.37
CA GLY A 29 -4.65 9.85 -12.73
C GLY A 29 -5.43 8.54 -12.96
N VAL A 30 -6.45 8.26 -12.15
CA VAL A 30 -7.29 7.06 -12.21
C VAL A 30 -8.76 7.39 -11.93
N THR A 31 -9.68 6.59 -12.46
CA THR A 31 -11.10 6.73 -12.15
C THR A 31 -11.42 6.13 -10.79
N LEU A 32 -11.98 6.93 -9.89
CA LEU A 32 -12.45 6.43 -8.60
C LEU A 32 -13.85 5.85 -8.72
N THR A 33 -14.07 4.68 -8.12
CA THR A 33 -15.38 4.04 -8.00
C THR A 33 -15.89 4.17 -6.56
N LYS A 34 -17.22 4.09 -6.38
CA LYS A 34 -17.81 4.16 -5.03
C LYS A 34 -17.29 2.98 -4.19
N ASN A 35 -16.86 3.26 -2.96
CA ASN A 35 -16.23 2.30 -2.05
C ASN A 35 -14.80 1.86 -2.43
N HIS A 36 -14.16 2.54 -3.40
CA HIS A 36 -12.74 2.34 -3.70
C HIS A 36 -11.96 3.60 -3.38
N GLY A 37 -11.21 3.56 -2.27
CA GLY A 37 -10.55 4.71 -1.67
C GLY A 37 -9.04 4.50 -1.48
N ALA A 38 -8.49 5.11 -0.44
CA ALA A 38 -7.18 4.73 0.06
C ALA A 38 -7.28 3.32 0.65
N GLU A 39 -6.49 2.39 0.11
CA GLU A 39 -6.50 0.97 0.53
C GLU A 39 -5.47 0.74 1.63
N ALA A 40 -4.35 1.47 1.60
CA ALA A 40 -3.30 1.32 2.59
C ALA A 40 -2.57 2.63 2.83
N VAL A 41 -2.05 2.80 4.05
CA VAL A 41 -1.28 3.96 4.49
C VAL A 41 -0.15 3.51 5.39
N CYS A 42 1.02 4.12 5.24
CA CYS A 42 2.14 4.00 6.18
C CYS A 42 2.84 5.36 6.30
N GLY A 43 3.67 5.54 7.32
CA GLY A 43 4.42 6.77 7.55
C GLY A 43 4.27 7.29 8.98
N THR A 44 4.61 8.56 9.19
CA THR A 44 4.62 9.18 10.52
C THR A 44 4.15 10.63 10.46
N GLY A 45 3.24 11.00 11.36
CA GLY A 45 2.70 12.35 11.46
C GLY A 45 2.10 12.83 10.13
N SER A 46 2.76 13.81 9.50
CA SER A 46 2.35 14.39 8.23
C SER A 46 3.14 13.90 7.01
N ASP A 47 4.10 12.98 7.18
CA ASP A 47 4.82 12.31 6.09
C ASP A 47 4.23 10.91 5.89
N LEU A 48 3.32 10.78 4.93
CA LEU A 48 2.53 9.59 4.68
C LEU A 48 2.75 9.09 3.26
N VAL A 49 2.82 7.77 3.10
CA VAL A 49 2.71 7.07 1.82
C VAL A 49 1.38 6.34 1.79
N ILE A 50 0.62 6.55 0.72
CA ILE A 50 -0.76 6.08 0.58
C ILE A 50 -0.87 5.33 -0.74
N ALA A 51 -1.44 4.13 -0.70
CA ALA A 51 -1.85 3.40 -1.89
C ALA A 51 -3.37 3.55 -2.11
N ILE A 52 -3.75 3.76 -3.37
CA ILE A 52 -5.14 3.86 -3.78
C ILE A 52 -5.60 2.52 -4.32
N GLU A 53 -6.82 2.10 -3.99
CA GLU A 53 -7.38 0.83 -4.45
C GLU A 53 -7.56 0.81 -5.98
N ALA A 54 -7.96 1.95 -6.55
CA ALA A 54 -8.09 2.12 -7.99
C ALA A 54 -6.74 2.01 -8.69
N THR A 55 -6.74 1.41 -9.87
CA THR A 55 -5.54 1.22 -10.70
C THR A 55 -5.70 1.87 -12.07
N GLY A 56 -4.58 2.21 -12.70
CA GLY A 56 -4.56 2.69 -14.07
C GLY A 56 -3.74 1.78 -15.00
N ARG A 57 -3.59 2.23 -16.25
CA ARG A 57 -2.73 1.59 -17.24
C ARG A 57 -1.74 2.61 -17.80
N PHE A 58 -0.51 2.15 -17.99
CA PHE A 58 0.51 2.85 -18.77
C PHE A 58 0.17 2.77 -20.28
N PRO A 59 0.80 3.61 -21.12
CA PRO A 59 0.63 3.55 -22.57
C PRO A 59 0.99 2.19 -23.19
N ASP A 60 1.90 1.44 -22.57
CA ASP A 60 2.30 0.09 -22.96
C ASP A 60 1.29 -1.00 -22.54
N GLY A 61 0.17 -0.61 -21.92
CA GLY A 61 -0.86 -1.52 -21.42
C GLY A 61 -0.60 -2.07 -20.02
N GLY A 62 0.61 -1.91 -19.48
CA GLY A 62 1.02 -2.34 -18.15
C GLY A 62 0.18 -1.68 -17.05
N ARG A 63 -0.11 -2.41 -15.98
CA ARG A 63 -0.95 -1.92 -14.89
C ARG A 63 -0.13 -1.17 -13.85
N PHE A 64 -0.71 -0.11 -13.28
CA PHE A 64 -0.11 0.60 -12.16
C PHE A 64 -1.06 0.84 -11.00
N ALA A 65 -0.50 0.92 -9.80
CA ALA A 65 -1.16 1.46 -8.62
C ALA A 65 -0.68 2.91 -8.36
N PRO A 66 -1.60 3.87 -8.13
CA PRO A 66 -1.23 5.21 -7.65
C PRO A 66 -0.63 5.12 -6.25
N ILE A 67 0.57 5.65 -6.08
CA ILE A 67 1.22 5.85 -4.79
C ILE A 67 1.32 7.35 -4.53
N VAL A 68 0.54 7.81 -3.56
CA VAL A 68 0.52 9.21 -3.14
C VAL A 68 1.46 9.37 -1.96
N ARG A 69 2.28 10.42 -1.98
CA ARG A 69 2.97 10.90 -0.79
C ARG A 69 2.39 12.23 -0.36
N LEU A 70 2.09 12.33 0.93
CA LEU A 70 1.85 13.60 1.60
C LEU A 70 3.09 13.88 2.44
N ALA A 71 3.84 14.93 2.13
CA ALA A 71 4.99 15.35 2.91
C ALA A 71 5.01 16.88 3.00
N ASP A 72 5.18 17.42 4.21
CA ASP A 72 5.21 18.87 4.46
C ASP A 72 3.98 19.62 3.89
N GLY A 73 2.81 18.96 3.88
CA GLY A 73 1.57 19.51 3.33
C GLY A 73 1.49 19.48 1.79
N VAL A 74 2.51 18.97 1.11
CA VAL A 74 2.56 18.81 -0.33
C VAL A 74 2.18 17.38 -0.70
N MET A 75 1.27 17.27 -1.67
CA MET A 75 0.89 15.99 -2.26
C MET A 75 1.71 15.75 -3.53
N SER A 76 2.29 14.56 -3.66
CA SER A 76 2.88 14.08 -4.91
C SER A 76 2.35 12.71 -5.28
N LEU A 77 2.19 12.48 -6.59
CA LEU A 77 1.77 11.20 -7.14
C LEU A 77 2.96 10.51 -7.82
N THR A 78 3.08 9.23 -7.60
CA THR A 78 3.90 8.31 -8.40
C THR A 78 3.07 7.11 -8.86
N ARG A 79 3.53 6.41 -9.89
CA ARG A 79 2.85 5.25 -10.48
C ARG A 79 3.70 4.01 -10.25
N LEU A 80 3.28 3.16 -9.31
CA LEU A 80 3.94 1.89 -9.07
C LEU A 80 3.53 0.87 -10.13
N ARG A 81 4.48 0.42 -10.94
CA ARG A 81 4.21 -0.63 -11.93
C ARG A 81 3.97 -1.95 -11.21
N LEU A 82 2.76 -2.48 -11.39
CA LEU A 82 2.37 -3.76 -10.80
C LEU A 82 2.95 -4.92 -11.60
N THR A 83 3.13 -6.05 -10.93
CA THR A 83 3.76 -7.23 -11.53
C THR A 83 2.77 -8.12 -12.29
N THR A 84 1.48 -7.80 -12.20
CA THR A 84 0.40 -8.60 -12.78
C THR A 84 -0.65 -7.70 -13.40
N GLU A 85 -1.43 -8.27 -14.32
CA GLU A 85 -2.57 -7.58 -14.93
C GLU A 85 -3.74 -7.38 -13.96
N THR A 86 -3.82 -8.20 -12.91
CA THR A 86 -4.95 -8.27 -11.99
C THR A 86 -4.65 -7.69 -10.60
N GLY A 87 -3.38 -7.54 -10.21
CA GLY A 87 -2.99 -7.06 -8.88
C GLY A 87 -3.49 -5.67 -8.51
N LYS A 88 -3.58 -5.44 -7.21
CA LYS A 88 -3.70 -4.12 -6.55
C LYS A 88 -2.90 -4.12 -5.25
N ILE A 89 -2.47 -2.95 -4.79
CA ILE A 89 -1.82 -2.81 -3.48
C ILE A 89 -2.88 -2.87 -2.39
N SER A 90 -2.59 -3.55 -1.29
CA SER A 90 -3.55 -3.85 -0.21
C SER A 90 -3.05 -3.60 1.20
N GLY A 91 -1.74 -3.49 1.36
CA GLY A 91 -1.09 -3.18 2.63
C GLY A 91 0.21 -2.48 2.34
N LEU A 92 0.60 -1.59 3.24
CA LEU A 92 1.85 -0.85 3.21
C LEU A 92 2.50 -0.86 4.59
N GLU A 93 3.82 -0.98 4.63
CA GLU A 93 4.67 -0.71 5.78
C GLU A 93 5.88 0.07 5.26
N CYS A 94 6.31 1.11 5.97
CA CYS A 94 7.41 1.91 5.46
C CYS A 94 8.23 2.61 6.53
N THR A 95 9.48 2.88 6.16
CA THR A 95 10.40 3.70 6.94
C THR A 95 10.83 4.89 6.09
N ILE A 96 10.74 6.09 6.65
CA ILE A 96 11.32 7.29 6.06
C ILE A 96 12.81 7.30 6.39
N ALA A 97 13.64 7.23 5.36
CA ALA A 97 15.09 7.23 5.45
C ALA A 97 15.65 8.64 5.74
N GLY A 98 16.93 8.72 6.12
CA GLY A 98 17.58 9.99 6.46
C GLY A 98 17.71 10.97 5.29
N ASP A 99 17.66 10.49 4.06
CA ASP A 99 17.57 11.31 2.83
C ASP A 99 16.13 11.79 2.53
N GLY A 100 15.18 11.41 3.39
CA GLY A 100 13.77 11.65 3.21
C GLY A 100 13.08 10.74 2.20
N GLY A 101 13.76 9.76 1.60
CA GLY A 101 13.10 8.73 0.78
C GLY A 101 12.28 7.77 1.66
N ALA A 102 11.19 7.21 1.14
CA ALA A 102 10.45 6.17 1.84
C ALA A 102 10.87 4.79 1.29
N ARG A 103 11.30 3.88 2.18
CA ARG A 103 11.49 2.46 1.85
C ARG A 103 10.21 1.74 2.20
N VAL A 104 9.57 1.16 1.20
CA VAL A 104 8.19 0.66 1.31
C VAL A 104 8.16 -0.84 1.06
N TRP A 105 7.53 -1.55 1.98
CA TRP A 105 7.04 -2.91 1.80
C TRP A 105 5.55 -2.85 1.53
N ALA A 106 5.10 -3.64 0.57
CA ALA A 106 3.70 -3.66 0.18
C ALA A 106 3.22 -5.08 -0.10
N ILE A 107 1.90 -5.24 -0.07
CA ILE A 107 1.22 -6.46 -0.51
C ILE A 107 0.53 -6.16 -1.83
N GLU A 108 0.99 -6.77 -2.92
CA GLU A 108 0.23 -6.86 -4.17
C GLU A 108 -0.69 -8.09 -4.08
N ARG A 109 -2.01 -7.87 -4.14
CA ARG A 109 -3.00 -8.94 -4.15
C ARG A 109 -4.08 -8.73 -5.21
N HIS A 110 -4.62 -9.83 -5.69
CA HIS A 110 -5.95 -10.00 -6.28
C HIS A 110 -6.13 -11.51 -6.54
N TYR A 111 -7.23 -11.98 -7.15
CA TYR A 111 -7.38 -13.40 -7.50
C TYR A 111 -6.16 -13.92 -8.27
N GLY A 112 -5.54 -14.99 -7.77
CA GLY A 112 -4.31 -15.58 -8.29
C GLY A 112 -3.02 -14.82 -7.96
N VAL A 113 -3.07 -13.74 -7.18
CA VAL A 113 -1.94 -12.85 -6.87
C VAL A 113 -1.85 -12.65 -5.36
N SER A 114 -0.71 -13.02 -4.78
CA SER A 114 -0.41 -12.78 -3.37
C SER A 114 1.10 -12.60 -3.23
N ARG A 115 1.57 -11.36 -3.34
CA ARG A 115 3.00 -11.03 -3.37
C ARG A 115 3.36 -10.01 -2.32
N ILE A 116 4.49 -10.24 -1.66
CA ILE A 116 5.18 -9.21 -0.89
C ILE A 116 6.18 -8.55 -1.82
N VAL A 117 6.07 -7.24 -1.96
CA VAL A 117 6.90 -6.44 -2.85
C VAL A 117 7.58 -5.32 -2.08
N ARG A 118 8.70 -4.85 -2.61
CA ARG A 118 9.47 -3.73 -2.06
C ARG A 118 9.73 -2.69 -3.14
N PHE A 119 9.68 -1.42 -2.76
CA PHE A 119 10.10 -0.32 -3.62
C PHE A 119 10.58 0.87 -2.78
N THR A 120 11.24 1.82 -3.44
CA THR A 120 11.68 3.08 -2.83
C THR A 120 10.95 4.24 -3.49
N LEU A 121 10.43 5.16 -2.66
CA LEU A 121 9.82 6.40 -3.10
C LEU A 121 10.72 7.59 -2.72
N PRO A 122 11.47 8.17 -3.69
CA PRO A 122 12.29 9.35 -3.43
C PRO A 122 11.45 10.55 -2.94
N ARG A 123 12.01 11.38 -2.04
CA ARG A 123 11.31 12.59 -1.53
C ARG A 123 10.88 13.55 -2.63
N GLY A 124 11.74 13.73 -3.63
CA GLY A 124 11.51 14.61 -4.77
C GLY A 124 11.14 13.87 -6.06
N ALA A 125 10.48 12.72 -5.97
CA ALA A 125 10.04 12.00 -7.16
C ALA A 125 9.17 12.93 -8.04
N PRO A 126 9.47 13.07 -9.35
CA PRO A 126 8.65 13.87 -10.25
C PRO A 126 7.19 13.41 -10.24
N ALA A 127 6.26 14.35 -10.41
CA ALA A 127 4.84 14.01 -10.48
C ALA A 127 4.58 13.02 -11.63
N GLY A 128 3.94 11.90 -11.30
CA GLY A 128 3.65 10.82 -12.25
C GLY A 128 4.85 9.92 -12.58
N ALA A 129 5.99 10.07 -11.90
CA ALA A 129 7.14 9.20 -12.08
C ALA A 129 6.76 7.73 -11.88
N GLU A 130 7.32 6.87 -12.73
CA GLU A 130 7.16 5.44 -12.64
C GLU A 130 8.09 4.86 -11.57
N LEU A 131 7.54 4.00 -10.71
CA LEU A 131 8.31 3.22 -9.74
C LEU A 131 8.32 1.77 -10.17
N ALA A 132 9.52 1.21 -10.25
CA ALA A 132 9.70 -0.23 -10.31
C ALA A 132 9.59 -0.82 -8.90
N LEU A 133 9.18 -2.08 -8.84
CA LEU A 133 9.13 -2.85 -7.61
C LEU A 133 9.96 -4.12 -7.74
N GLU A 134 10.36 -4.65 -6.59
CA GLU A 134 11.01 -5.93 -6.43
C GLU A 134 10.02 -6.90 -5.76
N VAL A 135 9.82 -8.09 -6.33
CA VAL A 135 9.05 -9.15 -5.66
C VAL A 135 9.97 -9.85 -4.66
N VAL A 136 9.66 -9.71 -3.37
CA VAL A 136 10.44 -10.35 -2.30
C VAL A 136 9.90 -11.75 -2.00
N LEU A 137 8.58 -11.93 -2.08
CA LEU A 137 7.95 -13.23 -1.81
C LEU A 137 6.70 -13.39 -2.68
N ASP A 138 6.60 -14.51 -3.40
CA ASP A 138 5.37 -14.91 -4.10
C ASP A 138 4.68 -16.04 -3.34
N LEU A 139 3.55 -15.72 -2.72
CA LEU A 139 2.74 -16.62 -1.91
C LEU A 139 1.59 -17.24 -2.71
N ALA A 140 1.33 -16.81 -3.94
CA ALA A 140 0.19 -17.27 -4.72
C ALA A 140 0.13 -18.81 -4.88
N PRO A 141 1.25 -19.53 -5.16
CA PRO A 141 1.22 -20.99 -5.30
C PRO A 141 0.87 -21.75 -4.01
N ILE A 142 1.18 -21.14 -2.86
CA ILE A 142 1.00 -21.72 -1.52
C ILE A 142 -0.40 -21.40 -1.00
N LEU A 143 -0.79 -20.12 -1.06
CA LEU A 143 -2.05 -19.66 -0.51
C LEU A 143 -3.24 -19.96 -1.43
N ARG A 144 -3.07 -19.97 -2.75
CA ARG A 144 -4.13 -20.30 -3.73
C ARG A 144 -5.46 -19.59 -3.42
N ASP A 145 -5.37 -18.28 -3.20
CA ASP A 145 -6.49 -17.40 -2.85
C ASP A 145 -7.23 -17.74 -1.54
N SER A 146 -6.67 -18.60 -0.69
CA SER A 146 -7.30 -18.99 0.59
C SER A 146 -7.25 -17.91 1.68
N LEU A 147 -6.46 -16.85 1.49
CA LEU A 147 -6.29 -15.75 2.45
C LEU A 147 -6.33 -14.41 1.74
N ASN A 148 -6.93 -13.42 2.40
CA ASN A 148 -7.00 -12.04 1.94
C ASN A 148 -6.02 -11.16 2.74
N LEU A 149 -4.77 -11.07 2.27
CA LEU A 149 -3.71 -10.32 2.96
C LEU A 149 -3.92 -8.81 2.83
N GLU A 150 -4.11 -8.08 3.92
CA GLU A 150 -4.42 -6.63 3.91
C GLU A 150 -3.55 -5.80 4.87
N GLY A 151 -2.83 -6.46 5.78
CA GLY A 151 -1.87 -5.77 6.66
C GLY A 151 -0.48 -6.33 6.49
N ILE A 152 0.53 -5.49 6.63
CA ILE A 152 1.93 -5.87 6.71
C ILE A 152 2.60 -5.00 7.78
N THR A 153 3.46 -5.59 8.61
CA THR A 153 4.31 -4.86 9.55
C THR A 153 5.53 -5.69 9.92
N PHE A 154 6.45 -5.11 10.70
CA PHE A 154 7.61 -5.80 11.25
C PHE A 154 7.54 -5.83 12.77
N LEU A 155 7.82 -6.99 13.34
CA LEU A 155 8.03 -7.12 14.78
C LEU A 155 9.38 -6.55 15.20
N PRO A 156 9.57 -6.17 16.49
CA PRO A 156 10.85 -5.69 16.98
C PRO A 156 12.02 -6.65 16.81
N ASP A 157 11.75 -7.94 16.68
CA ASP A 157 12.75 -8.99 16.41
C ASP A 157 13.08 -9.15 14.91
N GLY A 158 12.55 -8.27 14.05
CA GLY A 158 12.81 -8.24 12.62
C GLY A 158 11.95 -9.19 11.79
N ARG A 159 11.07 -10.00 12.41
CA ARG A 159 10.15 -10.84 11.64
C ARG A 159 9.09 -10.00 10.93
N MET A 160 8.80 -10.37 9.69
CA MET A 160 7.69 -9.79 8.94
C MET A 160 6.39 -10.46 9.36
N VAL A 161 5.35 -9.67 9.57
CA VAL A 161 4.00 -10.16 9.86
C VAL A 161 3.06 -9.63 8.80
N THR A 162 2.24 -10.52 8.22
CA THR A 162 1.10 -10.12 7.42
C THR A 162 -0.20 -10.47 8.12
N VAL A 163 -1.21 -9.62 7.93
CA VAL A 163 -2.56 -9.79 8.47
C VAL A 163 -3.46 -10.22 7.32
N ALA A 164 -4.15 -11.35 7.49
CA ALA A 164 -5.21 -11.78 6.60
C ALA A 164 -6.57 -11.36 7.17
N ASP A 165 -7.29 -10.48 6.48
CA ASP A 165 -8.69 -10.17 6.78
C ASP A 165 -9.62 -11.06 5.94
N ASN A 166 -9.97 -12.21 6.51
CA ASN A 166 -10.82 -13.21 5.88
C ASN A 166 -12.33 -12.92 6.08
N GLN A 167 -12.73 -11.64 6.13
CA GLN A 167 -14.13 -11.21 6.14
C GLN A 167 -14.58 -10.69 4.76
N GLY A 168 -13.93 -11.17 3.69
CA GLY A 168 -14.19 -10.76 2.32
C GLY A 168 -15.34 -11.53 1.65
N LYS A 169 -15.64 -11.15 0.40
CA LYS A 169 -16.68 -11.81 -0.40
C LYS A 169 -16.29 -13.23 -0.84
N SER A 170 -15.02 -13.44 -1.17
CA SER A 170 -14.49 -14.70 -1.72
C SER A 170 -13.73 -15.55 -0.70
N VAL A 171 -13.30 -14.95 0.40
CA VAL A 171 -12.55 -15.61 1.47
C VAL A 171 -13.28 -15.35 2.78
N SER A 172 -13.68 -16.41 3.46
CA SER A 172 -14.36 -16.36 4.75
C SER A 172 -13.58 -17.16 5.80
N GLY A 173 -13.57 -16.66 7.04
CA GLY A 173 -12.96 -17.35 8.16
C GLY A 173 -12.39 -16.39 9.20
N PRO A 174 -11.72 -16.92 10.23
CA PRO A 174 -11.02 -16.09 11.20
C PRO A 174 -9.87 -15.35 10.53
N SER A 175 -9.63 -14.10 10.97
CA SER A 175 -8.42 -13.36 10.62
C SER A 175 -7.18 -14.11 11.11
N ARG A 176 -6.08 -14.01 10.36
CA ARG A 176 -4.84 -14.72 10.63
C ARG A 176 -3.66 -13.77 10.61
N LEU A 177 -2.63 -14.11 11.39
CA LEU A 177 -1.31 -13.55 11.26
C LEU A 177 -0.41 -14.60 10.61
N LEU A 178 0.28 -14.24 9.54
CA LEU A 178 1.36 -15.05 8.98
C LEU A 178 2.67 -14.39 9.38
N VAL A 179 3.57 -15.18 9.96
CA VAL A 179 4.85 -14.68 10.48
C VAL A 179 5.97 -15.30 9.67
N PHE A 180 6.81 -14.45 9.08
CA PHE A 180 7.91 -14.86 8.24
C PHE A 180 9.23 -14.46 8.90
N PRO A 181 10.19 -15.38 9.05
CA PRO A 181 11.55 -15.00 9.37
C PRO A 181 12.12 -14.21 8.19
N LEU A 182 12.49 -12.96 8.41
CA LEU A 182 13.40 -12.30 7.48
C LEU A 182 14.80 -12.80 7.80
N ASN A 183 15.29 -13.75 7.03
CA ASN A 183 16.72 -14.00 7.02
C ASN A 183 17.37 -12.77 6.38
N ALA A 184 18.18 -12.03 7.15
CA ALA A 184 18.93 -10.86 6.69
C ALA A 184 20.06 -11.22 5.70
N GLY A 185 19.87 -12.21 4.84
CA GLY A 185 20.91 -12.79 4.01
C GLY A 185 20.35 -13.46 2.76
N THR A 186 20.12 -12.64 1.73
CA THR A 186 20.47 -12.97 0.34
C THR A 186 20.84 -11.66 -0.34
N HIS A 187 22.03 -11.66 -0.92
CA HIS A 187 22.81 -10.56 -1.48
C HIS A 187 22.13 -9.79 -2.60
#